data_AF-A0A378AQE1-F1
#
_entry.id   AF-A0A378AQE1-F1
#
_cell.length_a   1.000
_cell.length_b   1.000
_cell.length_c   1.000
_cell.angle_alpha   90.00
_cell.angle_beta   90.00
_cell.angle_gamma   90.00
#
_symmetry.space_group_name_H-M   'P 1'
#
loop_
_entity.id
_entity.type
_entity.pdbx_description
1 polymer ?
#
loop_
_entity_poly.entity_id
_entity_poly.type
_entity_poly.pdbx_seq_one_letter_code
_entity_poly.pdbx_strand_id
1 'polypeptide(L)' 'MAVPQSLMTAFMADYADGEIVVDKKELLTADWYRYDDLPLLPPPGTVARRLIEDTVAMCRAEFE' A
#
# COMPACT_ATOMS: atom_id res chain seq x y z
N MET A 1 -1.02 18.86 9.47
CA MET A 1 -1.10 18.54 10.90
C MET A 1 -0.34 17.25 11.12
N ALA A 2 0.72 17.26 11.93
CA ALA A 2 1.48 16.06 12.24
C ALA A 2 0.70 15.21 13.27
N VAL A 3 0.58 13.90 13.04
CA VAL A 3 0.15 12.95 14.08
C VAL A 3 1.18 13.01 15.23
N PRO A 4 0.76 13.05 16.50
CA PRO A 4 1.66 13.36 17.61
C PRO A 4 2.70 12.24 17.77
N GLN A 5 3.94 12.53 17.39
CA GLN A 5 5.16 11.76 17.71
C GLN A 5 5.19 10.28 17.27
N SER A 6 4.57 9.91 16.15
CA SER A 6 4.72 8.56 15.60
C SER A 6 5.91 8.48 14.63
N LEU A 7 6.88 7.60 14.91
CA LEU A 7 7.89 7.20 13.94
C LEU A 7 7.30 6.11 13.03
N MET A 8 7.14 6.41 11.75
CA MET A 8 6.64 5.44 10.77
C MET A 8 7.80 4.63 10.19
N THR A 9 7.80 3.32 10.41
CA THR A 9 8.69 2.36 9.76
C THR A 9 7.94 1.67 8.63
N ALA A 10 8.48 1.79 7.42
CA ALA A 10 7.90 1.22 6.21
C ALA A 10 8.39 -0.22 6.00
N PHE A 11 7.47 -1.13 5.69
CA PHE A 11 7.75 -2.53 5.38
C PHE A 11 7.08 -2.94 4.07
N MET A 12 7.71 -3.87 3.36
CA MET A 12 7.14 -4.57 2.22
C MET A 12 6.96 -6.03 2.60
N ALA A 13 5.88 -6.65 2.15
CA ALA A 13 5.55 -8.03 2.44
C ALA A 13 4.84 -8.66 1.24
N ASP A 14 5.20 -9.90 0.96
CA ASP A 14 4.53 -10.71 -0.06
C ASP A 14 3.36 -11.48 0.56
N TYR A 15 2.30 -11.62 -0.21
CA TYR A 15 1.14 -12.42 0.18
C TYR A 15 1.53 -13.91 0.19
N ALA A 16 1.30 -14.58 1.31
CA ALA A 16 1.61 -16.00 1.47
C ALA A 16 0.39 -16.91 1.21
N ASP A 17 -0.72 -16.68 1.91
CA ASP A 17 -1.99 -17.43 1.80
C ASP A 17 -3.13 -16.71 2.56
N GLY A 18 -4.39 -17.08 2.28
CA GLY A 18 -5.59 -16.60 2.97
C GLY A 18 -6.48 -15.63 2.16
N GLU A 19 -7.68 -15.35 2.65
CA GLU A 19 -8.65 -14.48 1.96
C GLU A 19 -8.77 -13.12 2.67
N ILE A 20 -9.09 -12.06 1.92
CA ILE A 20 -9.33 -10.74 2.52
C ILE A 20 -10.61 -10.79 3.36
N VAL A 21 -10.47 -10.60 4.68
CA VAL A 21 -11.59 -10.43 5.60
C VAL A 21 -11.51 -9.04 6.22
N VAL A 22 -12.36 -8.12 5.77
CA VAL A 22 -12.32 -6.71 6.17
C VAL A 22 -13.02 -6.48 7.51
N ASP A 23 -12.33 -5.87 8.48
CA ASP A 23 -12.97 -5.32 9.68
C ASP A 23 -13.59 -3.95 9.37
N LYS A 24 -14.93 -3.92 9.32
CA LYS A 24 -15.72 -2.72 8.99
C LYS A 24 -15.64 -1.61 10.04
N LYS A 25 -15.05 -1.85 11.21
CA LYS A 25 -14.79 -0.80 12.21
C LYS A 25 -13.61 0.08 11.84
N GLU A 26 -12.61 -0.48 11.16
CA GLU A 26 -11.39 0.23 10.79
C GLU A 26 -11.35 0.57 9.30
N LEU A 27 -11.76 -0.37 8.45
CA LEU A 27 -11.66 -0.26 6.98
C LEU A 27 -13.03 -0.42 6.33
N LEU A 28 -13.34 0.47 5.39
CA LEU A 28 -14.57 0.38 4.62
C LEU A 28 -14.50 -0.73 3.57
N THR A 29 -13.35 -0.81 2.87
CA THR A 29 -13.10 -1.73 1.76
C THR A 29 -11.60 -2.03 1.69
N ALA A 30 -11.25 -3.27 1.38
CA ALA A 30 -9.89 -3.68 1.01
C ALA A 30 -9.99 -4.68 -0.14
N ASP A 31 -9.14 -4.52 -1.14
CA ASP A 31 -9.10 -5.36 -2.33
C ASP A 31 -7.68 -5.37 -2.90
N TRP A 32 -7.40 -6.32 -3.80
CA TRP A 32 -6.15 -6.41 -4.53
C TRP A 32 -6.23 -5.57 -5.80
N TYR A 33 -5.33 -4.61 -5.91
CA TYR A 33 -5.22 -3.75 -7.10
C TYR A 33 -3.99 -4.14 -7.90
N ARG A 34 -4.14 -4.17 -9.24
CA ARG A 34 -2.97 -4.37 -10.10
C ARG A 34 -2.10 -3.12 -10.09
N TYR A 35 -0.79 -3.32 -10.20
CA TYR A 35 0.21 -2.24 -10.19
C TYR A 35 0.03 -1.22 -11.34
N ASP A 36 -0.68 -1.59 -12.40
CA ASP A 36 -0.98 -0.74 -13.56
C ASP A 36 -2.35 -0.05 -13.50
N ASP A 37 -3.25 -0.48 -12.61
CA ASP A 37 -4.61 0.05 -12.45
C ASP A 37 -4.85 0.47 -10.99
N LEU A 38 -4.07 1.46 -10.53
CA LEU A 38 -4.15 1.96 -9.17
C LEU A 38 -5.23 3.05 -9.02
N PRO A 39 -6.01 3.01 -7.93
CA PRO A 39 -7.02 4.03 -7.64
C PRO A 39 -6.37 5.34 -7.17
N LEU A 40 -7.18 6.28 -6.66
CA LEU A 40 -6.68 7.52 -6.09
C LEU A 40 -5.68 7.24 -4.96
N LEU A 41 -4.42 7.58 -5.21
CA LEU A 41 -3.33 7.37 -4.27
C LEU A 41 -3.14 8.58 -3.33
N PRO A 42 -2.52 8.36 -2.14
CA PRO A 42 -2.13 9.44 -1.25
C PRO A 42 -1.22 10.47 -1.92
N PRO A 43 -1.17 11.71 -1.38
CA PRO A 43 -0.33 12.77 -1.94
C PRO A 43 1.16 12.40 -1.92
N PRO A 44 1.92 12.91 -2.91
CA PRO A 44 3.36 12.71 -2.98
C PRO A 44 4.06 13.28 -1.74
N GLY A 45 5.11 12.60 -1.28
CA GLY A 45 5.86 12.95 -0.07
C GLY A 45 5.39 12.25 1.21
N THR A 46 4.32 11.45 1.15
CA THR A 46 3.94 10.56 2.26
C THR A 46 4.69 9.23 2.20
N VAL A 47 4.95 8.61 3.36
CA VAL A 47 5.55 7.27 3.45
C VAL A 47 4.69 6.24 2.71
N ALA A 48 3.37 6.35 2.81
CA ALA A 48 2.43 5.49 2.08
C ALA A 48 2.60 5.60 0.56
N ARG A 49 2.67 6.81 0.01
CA ARG A 49 2.88 7.00 -1.43
C ARG A 49 4.23 6.43 -1.88
N ARG A 50 5.28 6.59 -1.07
CA ARG A 50 6.61 6.05 -1.37
C ARG A 50 6.59 4.52 -1.45
N LEU A 51 5.98 3.86 -0.46
CA LEU A 51 5.84 2.40 -0.45
C LEU A 51 5.11 1.88 -1.70
N ILE A 52 4.00 2.50 -2.06
CA ILE A 52 3.20 2.08 -3.22
C ILE A 52 3.99 2.21 -4.51
N GLU A 53 4.67 3.35 -4.74
CA GLU A 53 5.49 3.55 -5.94
C GLU A 53 6.67 2.57 -6.02
N ASP A 54 7.33 2.30 -4.88
CA ASP A 54 8.44 1.35 -4.84
C ASP A 54 7.95 -0.08 -5.15
N THR A 55 6.78 -0.50 -4.65
CA THR A 55 6.15 -1.78 -5.02
C THR A 55 5.79 -1.85 -6.51
N VAL A 56 5.24 -0.78 -7.08
CA VAL A 56 4.92 -0.71 -8.53
C VAL A 56 6.19 -0.85 -9.37
N ALA A 57 7.28 -0.19 -8.97
CA ALA A 57 8.55 -0.27 -9.65
C ALA A 57 9.13 -1.70 -9.59
N MET A 58 9.03 -2.37 -8.44
CA MET A 58 9.42 -3.77 -8.29
C MET A 58 8.63 -4.69 -9.21
N CYS A 59 7.29 -4.61 -9.19
CA CYS A 59 6.46 -5.42 -10.08
C CYS A 59 6.81 -5.17 -11.55
N ARG A 60 6.98 -3.91 -11.97
CA ARG A 60 7.36 -3.59 -13.36
C ARG A 60 8.68 -4.21 -13.78
N ALA A 61 9.67 -4.22 -12.88
CA ALA A 61 10.98 -4.82 -13.14
C ALA A 61 10.94 -6.35 -13.21
N GLU A 62 9.97 -7.00 -12.55
CA GLU A 62 9.79 -8.46 -12.61
C GLU A 62 9.01 -8.94 -13.84
N PHE A 63 8.21 -8.06 -14.47
CA PHE A 63 7.45 -8.36 -15.68
C PHE A 63 8.24 -8.08 -16.99
N GLU A 64 9.49 -7.62 -16.90
CA GLU A 64 10.42 -7.38 -18.02
C GLU A 64 11.45 -8.52 -18.12
#